data_AF-A0A661GSU8-F1
#
_entry.id   AF-A0A661GSU8-F1
#
_cell.length_a   1.000
_cell.length_b   1.000
_cell.length_c   1.000
_cell.angle_alpha   90.00
_cell.angle_beta   90.00
_cell.angle_gamma   90.00
#
_symmetry.space_group_name_H-M   'P 1'
#
loop_
_entity.id
_entity.type
_entity.pdbx_description
1 polymer ?
#
loop_
_entity_poly.entity_id
_entity_poly.type
_entity_poly.pdbx_seq_one_letter_code
_entity_poly.pdbx_strand_id
1 'polypeptide(L)'
;MNNDLSFQQRSLFQQGYQHYTSEELQQMQWGLRFTPTACTTMTVIALIYQLPWLAYLVSCLGLLAFLLPSAHPMDLLYNHLVRKPFKAIALPANPLQRRLACLSAGVLNFFVGTFFLLGWTSLALAIGGMLVVLQVIVITTHFCFLSWIYELFMRALHKWQLPLTPEEAGEHLKQGALLVDVRSPVEFSKAHLPNAVNIPVDDIDAQSEQLRGKTILLYCASGMRSQIALGKLQRLEFPEVYDAGEMKQLNGLASA
;
A
#
# COMPACT_ATOMS: atom_id res chain seq x y z
N MET A 1 12.44 11.03 5.89
CA MET A 1 12.02 10.20 4.73
C MET A 1 12.78 8.86 4.82
N ASN A 2 12.08 7.73 5.07
CA ASN A 2 12.63 6.36 5.17
C ASN A 2 13.69 6.04 4.11
N ASN A 3 14.85 5.56 4.56
CA ASN A 3 16.02 5.23 3.75
C ASN A 3 16.20 3.71 3.50
N ASP A 4 15.32 2.86 4.04
CA ASP A 4 15.45 1.39 3.99
C ASP A 4 14.55 0.69 2.94
N LEU A 5 13.66 1.41 2.28
CA LEU A 5 12.80 0.85 1.23
C LEU A 5 13.35 1.20 -0.14
N SER A 6 13.47 0.20 -1.00
CA SER A 6 13.60 0.44 -2.44
C SER A 6 12.43 1.27 -2.95
N PHE A 7 12.65 1.96 -4.07
CA PHE A 7 11.61 2.76 -4.71
C PHE A 7 10.31 1.98 -4.93
N GLN A 8 10.41 0.75 -5.44
CA GLN A 8 9.26 -0.12 -5.71
C GLN A 8 8.49 -0.50 -4.44
N GLN A 9 9.19 -0.85 -3.36
CA GLN A 9 8.56 -1.15 -2.07
C GLN A 9 7.84 0.08 -1.51
N ARG A 10 8.44 1.27 -1.64
CA ARG A 10 7.82 2.52 -1.22
C ARG A 10 6.55 2.82 -2.02
N SER A 11 6.56 2.58 -3.33
CA SER A 11 5.36 2.77 -4.14
C SER A 11 4.27 1.75 -3.84
N LEU A 12 4.59 0.50 -3.51
CA LEU A 12 3.62 -0.48 -3.02
C LEU A 12 3.03 -0.06 -1.67
N PHE A 13 3.84 0.51 -0.79
CA PHE A 13 3.38 1.08 0.47
C PHE A 13 2.33 2.19 0.24
N GLN A 14 2.59 3.11 -0.71
CA GLN A 14 1.66 4.17 -1.10
C GLN A 14 0.36 3.63 -1.72
N GLN A 15 0.43 2.49 -2.39
CA GLN A 15 -0.75 1.79 -2.92
C GLN A 15 -1.59 1.10 -1.83
N GLY A 16 -1.22 1.21 -0.54
CA GLY A 16 -2.01 0.69 0.57
C GLY A 16 -1.57 -0.67 1.11
N TYR A 17 -0.43 -1.21 0.65
CA TYR A 17 0.17 -2.43 1.22
C TYR A 17 1.01 -2.12 2.47
N GLN A 18 0.49 -1.25 3.33
CA GLN A 18 1.22 -0.70 4.47
C GLN A 18 1.45 -1.75 5.57
N HIS A 19 0.64 -2.81 5.57
CA HIS A 19 0.66 -3.87 6.58
C HIS A 19 1.71 -4.97 6.34
N TYR A 20 2.53 -4.85 5.28
CA TYR A 20 3.49 -5.88 4.87
C TYR A 20 4.92 -5.44 5.12
N THR A 21 5.77 -6.39 5.47
CA THR A 21 7.21 -6.22 5.63
C THR A 21 7.90 -5.97 4.28
N SER A 22 9.14 -5.47 4.31
CA SER A 22 9.93 -5.23 3.09
C SER A 22 10.16 -6.51 2.27
N GLU A 23 10.37 -7.65 2.93
CA GLU A 23 10.53 -8.95 2.30
C GLU A 23 9.24 -9.44 1.62
N GLU A 24 8.10 -9.33 2.31
CA GLU A 24 6.80 -9.68 1.75
C GLU A 24 6.46 -8.77 0.55
N LEU A 25 6.71 -7.47 0.67
CA LEU A 25 6.54 -6.52 -0.43
C LEU A 25 7.39 -6.91 -1.64
N GLN A 26 8.65 -7.32 -1.43
CA GLN A 26 9.54 -7.77 -2.49
C GLN A 26 9.02 -9.03 -3.19
N GLN A 27 8.54 -10.02 -2.42
CA GLN A 27 7.98 -11.25 -2.98
C GLN A 27 6.70 -10.98 -3.79
N MET A 28 5.90 -9.97 -3.41
CA MET A 28 4.65 -9.65 -4.09
C MET A 28 4.84 -8.89 -5.40
N GLN A 29 5.94 -8.16 -5.58
CA GLN A 29 6.14 -7.26 -6.73
C GLN A 29 5.80 -7.90 -8.07
N TRP A 30 6.33 -9.10 -8.33
CA TRP A 30 6.11 -9.80 -9.59
C TRP A 30 4.63 -10.13 -9.82
N GLY A 31 3.95 -10.67 -8.81
CA GLY A 31 2.53 -11.00 -8.91
C GLY A 31 1.65 -9.77 -9.11
N LEU A 32 1.95 -8.68 -8.42
CA LEU A 32 1.16 -7.45 -8.50
C LEU A 32 1.24 -6.78 -9.89
N ARG A 33 2.21 -7.14 -10.73
CA ARG A 33 2.32 -6.69 -12.14
C ARG A 33 1.40 -7.44 -13.09
N PHE A 34 0.97 -8.66 -12.75
CA PHE A 34 0.20 -9.51 -13.67
C PHE A 34 -1.07 -8.82 -14.19
N THR A 35 -1.93 -8.37 -13.25
CA THR A 35 -3.20 -7.73 -13.56
C THR A 35 -3.05 -6.46 -14.42
N PRO A 36 -2.23 -5.45 -14.04
CA PRO A 36 -2.04 -4.26 -14.86
C PRO A 36 -1.40 -4.61 -16.22
N THR A 37 -0.49 -5.57 -16.31
CA THR A 37 0.06 -6.03 -17.59
C THR A 37 -1.04 -6.57 -18.50
N ALA A 38 -1.86 -7.50 -18.01
CA ALA A 38 -2.91 -8.10 -18.82
C ALA A 38 -3.98 -7.09 -19.27
N CYS A 39 -4.43 -6.19 -18.38
CA CYS A 39 -5.35 -5.11 -18.73
C CYS A 39 -4.75 -4.15 -19.75
N THR A 40 -3.46 -3.80 -19.60
CA THR A 40 -2.77 -2.91 -20.55
C THR A 40 -2.61 -3.57 -21.91
N THR A 41 -2.29 -4.86 -21.97
CA THR A 41 -2.25 -5.61 -23.23
C THR A 41 -3.60 -5.57 -23.93
N MET A 42 -4.70 -5.80 -23.21
CA MET A 42 -6.05 -5.68 -23.77
C MET A 42 -6.35 -4.25 -24.26
N THR A 43 -6.00 -3.21 -23.50
CA THR A 43 -6.16 -1.82 -23.93
C THR A 43 -5.33 -1.53 -25.19
N VAL A 44 -4.07 -1.96 -25.28
CA VAL A 44 -3.23 -1.77 -26.48
C VAL A 44 -3.88 -2.43 -27.70
N ILE A 45 -4.36 -3.66 -27.56
CA ILE A 45 -5.08 -4.36 -28.65
C ILE A 45 -6.35 -3.58 -29.02
N ALA A 46 -7.10 -3.09 -28.04
CA ALA A 46 -8.30 -2.30 -28.29
C ALA A 46 -8.00 -1.01 -29.07
N LEU A 47 -6.87 -0.36 -28.80
CA LEU A 47 -6.45 0.86 -29.49
C LEU A 47 -5.96 0.58 -30.92
N ILE A 48 -5.13 -0.45 -31.12
CA ILE A 48 -4.59 -0.81 -32.44
C ILE A 48 -5.71 -1.19 -33.41
N TYR A 49 -6.65 -2.00 -32.95
CA TYR A 49 -7.73 -2.53 -33.78
C TYR A 49 -9.05 -1.76 -33.65
N GLN A 50 -9.06 -0.66 -32.88
CA GLN A 50 -10.25 0.17 -32.63
C GLN A 50 -11.45 -0.68 -32.18
N LEU A 51 -11.28 -1.48 -31.12
CA LEU A 51 -12.27 -2.44 -30.61
C LEU A 51 -12.97 -1.89 -29.35
N PRO A 52 -14.13 -1.20 -29.48
CA PRO A 52 -14.88 -0.67 -28.33
C PRO A 52 -15.18 -1.72 -27.26
N TRP A 53 -15.58 -2.92 -27.67
CA TRP A 53 -15.98 -3.99 -26.75
C TRP A 53 -14.83 -4.43 -25.84
N LEU A 54 -13.59 -4.41 -26.34
CA LEU A 54 -12.42 -4.79 -25.56
C LEU A 54 -12.06 -3.69 -24.56
N ALA A 55 -12.23 -2.42 -24.94
CA ALA A 55 -12.12 -1.30 -23.99
C ALA A 55 -13.19 -1.39 -22.88
N TYR A 56 -14.44 -1.75 -23.23
CA TYR A 56 -15.49 -1.98 -22.22
C TYR A 56 -15.22 -3.19 -21.33
N LEU A 57 -14.59 -4.26 -21.85
CA LEU A 57 -14.14 -5.38 -21.02
C LEU A 57 -13.13 -4.91 -19.96
N VAL A 58 -12.11 -4.14 -20.36
CA VAL A 58 -11.13 -3.57 -19.42
C VAL A 58 -11.82 -2.62 -18.44
N SER A 59 -12.79 -1.83 -18.90
CA SER A 59 -13.61 -0.98 -18.05
C SER A 59 -14.33 -1.77 -16.94
N CYS A 60 -14.99 -2.87 -17.32
CA CYS A 60 -15.67 -3.76 -16.40
C CYS A 60 -14.70 -4.37 -15.38
N LEU A 61 -13.51 -4.83 -15.81
CA LEU A 61 -12.49 -5.33 -14.90
C LEU A 61 -12.05 -4.26 -13.88
N GLY A 62 -11.85 -3.01 -14.32
CA GLY A 62 -11.54 -1.89 -13.44
C GLY A 62 -12.63 -1.63 -12.38
N LEU A 63 -13.91 -1.70 -12.78
CA LEU A 63 -15.05 -1.58 -11.87
C LEU A 63 -15.11 -2.76 -10.89
N LEU A 64 -14.92 -3.99 -11.37
CA LEU A 64 -14.92 -5.19 -10.54
C LEU A 64 -13.78 -5.18 -9.51
N ALA A 65 -12.61 -4.65 -9.86
CA ALA A 65 -11.52 -4.48 -8.90
C ALA A 65 -11.94 -3.59 -7.72
N PHE A 66 -12.75 -2.56 -7.99
CA PHE A 66 -13.30 -1.70 -6.95
C PHE A 66 -14.37 -2.41 -6.11
N LEU A 67 -15.31 -3.12 -6.73
CA LEU A 67 -16.42 -3.76 -6.02
C LEU A 67 -16.04 -5.05 -5.28
N LEU A 68 -15.03 -5.77 -5.77
CA LEU A 68 -14.64 -7.11 -5.29
C LEU A 68 -13.16 -7.13 -4.88
N PRO A 69 -12.80 -6.66 -3.66
CA PRO A 69 -11.40 -6.53 -3.23
C PRO A 69 -10.60 -7.82 -3.31
N SER A 70 -11.24 -8.96 -3.05
CA SER A 70 -10.60 -10.29 -2.96
C SER A 70 -10.95 -11.22 -4.12
N ALA A 71 -11.82 -10.78 -5.05
CA ALA A 71 -12.38 -11.63 -6.10
C ALA A 71 -12.29 -10.97 -7.50
N HIS A 72 -11.30 -10.09 -7.69
CA HIS A 72 -11.02 -9.53 -9.00
C HIS A 72 -10.62 -10.67 -9.98
N PRO A 73 -11.23 -10.76 -11.18
CA PRO A 73 -11.03 -11.91 -12.08
C PRO A 73 -9.56 -12.19 -12.45
N MET A 74 -8.76 -11.15 -12.69
CA MET A 74 -7.35 -11.32 -13.04
C MET A 74 -6.51 -11.78 -11.85
N ASP A 75 -6.87 -11.38 -10.64
CA ASP A 75 -6.16 -11.78 -9.43
C ASP A 75 -6.51 -13.24 -9.08
N LEU A 76 -7.75 -13.66 -9.33
CA LEU A 76 -8.16 -15.06 -9.23
C LEU A 76 -7.45 -15.93 -10.26
N LEU A 77 -7.37 -15.48 -11.52
CA LEU A 77 -6.60 -16.12 -12.57
C LEU A 77 -5.13 -16.30 -12.15
N TYR A 78 -4.52 -15.25 -11.60
CA TYR A 78 -3.16 -15.33 -11.08
C TYR A 78 -3.04 -16.36 -9.95
N ASN A 79 -3.91 -16.26 -8.94
CA ASN A 79 -3.85 -17.09 -7.74
C ASN A 79 -4.14 -18.58 -7.99
N HIS A 80 -4.94 -18.92 -9.00
CA HIS A 80 -5.34 -20.30 -9.27
C HIS A 80 -4.50 -20.98 -10.34
N LEU A 81 -4.01 -20.21 -11.32
CA LEU A 81 -3.33 -20.74 -12.50
C LEU A 81 -1.89 -20.23 -12.61
N VAL A 82 -1.68 -18.92 -12.67
CA VAL A 82 -0.38 -18.34 -13.06
C VAL A 82 0.69 -18.55 -12.00
N ARG A 83 0.37 -18.43 -10.70
CA ARG A 83 1.39 -18.51 -9.65
C ARG A 83 1.96 -19.91 -9.41
N LYS A 84 1.19 -20.96 -9.71
CA LYS A 84 1.52 -22.37 -9.41
C LYS A 84 2.83 -22.84 -10.05
N PRO A 85 3.07 -22.68 -11.36
CA PRO A 85 4.32 -23.11 -11.98
C PRO A 85 5.57 -22.41 -11.42
N PHE A 86 5.42 -21.19 -10.89
CA PHE A 86 6.54 -20.39 -10.38
C PHE A 86 6.70 -20.45 -8.86
N LYS A 87 5.88 -21.25 -8.15
CA LYS A 87 5.81 -21.29 -6.67
C LYS A 87 5.70 -19.88 -6.05
N ALA A 88 5.03 -18.97 -6.74
CA ALA A 88 4.89 -17.59 -6.29
C ALA A 88 3.82 -17.46 -5.20
N ILE A 89 3.94 -16.43 -4.38
CA ILE A 89 3.00 -16.16 -3.29
C ILE A 89 1.62 -15.77 -3.82
N ALA A 90 0.58 -16.05 -3.04
CA ALA A 90 -0.77 -15.61 -3.38
C ALA A 90 -0.87 -14.09 -3.23
N LEU A 91 -1.59 -13.45 -4.15
CA LEU A 91 -1.92 -12.04 -4.01
C LEU A 91 -2.99 -11.86 -2.93
N PRO A 92 -2.80 -10.90 -2.01
CA PRO A 92 -3.80 -10.55 -1.03
C PRO A 92 -4.92 -9.68 -1.64
N ALA A 93 -5.94 -9.38 -0.83
CA ALA A 93 -7.01 -8.47 -1.23
C ALA A 93 -6.48 -7.07 -1.61
N ASN A 94 -7.11 -6.44 -2.60
CA ASN A 94 -6.69 -5.12 -3.08
C ASN A 94 -7.04 -4.03 -2.05
N PRO A 95 -6.06 -3.24 -1.60
CA PRO A 95 -6.30 -2.08 -0.73
C PRO A 95 -7.05 -0.98 -1.48
N LEU A 96 -7.66 -0.06 -0.72
CA LEU A 96 -8.51 1.00 -1.26
C LEU A 96 -7.80 1.87 -2.31
N GLN A 97 -6.55 2.25 -2.06
CA GLN A 97 -5.78 3.12 -2.95
C GLN A 97 -5.60 2.47 -4.33
N ARG A 98 -5.22 1.18 -4.35
CA ARG A 98 -5.14 0.40 -5.60
C ARG A 98 -6.51 0.24 -6.26
N ARG A 99 -7.57 0.00 -5.50
CA ARG A 99 -8.95 -0.12 -6.03
C ARG A 99 -9.41 1.15 -6.73
N LEU A 100 -9.10 2.32 -6.16
CA LEU A 100 -9.39 3.62 -6.78
C LEU A 100 -8.60 3.80 -8.10
N ALA A 101 -7.34 3.36 -8.15
CA ALA A 101 -6.55 3.39 -9.38
C ALA A 101 -7.16 2.51 -10.49
N CYS A 102 -7.57 1.28 -10.15
CA CYS A 102 -8.26 0.39 -11.08
C CYS A 102 -9.61 0.96 -11.56
N LEU A 103 -10.40 1.55 -10.66
CA LEU A 103 -11.66 2.19 -11.02
C LEU A 103 -11.44 3.35 -12.00
N SER A 104 -10.49 4.23 -11.72
CA SER A 104 -10.15 5.36 -12.58
C SER A 104 -9.72 4.89 -13.98
N ALA A 105 -8.83 3.89 -14.06
CA ALA A 105 -8.45 3.29 -15.33
C ALA A 105 -9.65 2.65 -16.06
N GLY A 106 -10.58 2.05 -15.31
CA GLY A 106 -11.82 1.48 -15.85
C GLY A 106 -12.75 2.55 -16.44
N VAL A 107 -12.94 3.67 -15.75
CA VAL A 107 -13.73 4.82 -16.23
C VAL A 107 -13.11 5.40 -17.50
N LEU A 108 -11.80 5.58 -17.55
CA LEU A 108 -11.13 6.10 -18.74
C LEU A 108 -11.25 5.12 -19.93
N ASN A 109 -11.16 3.81 -19.70
CA ASN A 109 -11.42 2.81 -20.76
C ASN A 109 -12.89 2.81 -21.24
N PHE A 110 -13.86 3.14 -20.37
CA PHE A 110 -15.26 3.33 -20.80
C PHE A 110 -15.39 4.48 -21.81
N PHE A 111 -14.71 5.60 -21.54
CA PHE A 111 -14.68 6.72 -22.48
C PHE A 111 -13.95 6.37 -23.77
N VAL A 112 -12.84 5.63 -23.71
CA VAL A 112 -12.14 5.12 -24.91
C VAL A 112 -13.09 4.29 -25.79
N GLY A 113 -13.83 3.33 -25.20
CA GLY A 113 -14.80 2.53 -25.94
C GLY A 113 -15.91 3.38 -26.56
N THR A 114 -16.44 4.32 -25.79
CA THR A 114 -17.50 5.24 -26.25
C THR A 114 -17.03 6.13 -27.39
N PHE A 115 -15.80 6.64 -27.35
CA PHE A 115 -15.25 7.46 -28.42
C PHE A 115 -14.99 6.68 -29.70
N PHE A 116 -14.61 5.40 -29.62
CA PHE A 116 -14.59 4.56 -30.82
C PHE A 116 -15.98 4.36 -31.42
N LEU A 117 -17.02 4.15 -30.60
CA LEU A 117 -18.41 4.04 -31.10
C LEU A 117 -18.92 5.33 -31.77
N LEU A 118 -18.51 6.49 -31.27
CA LEU A 118 -18.89 7.80 -31.82
C LEU A 118 -18.02 8.24 -33.01
N GLY A 119 -17.04 7.44 -33.42
CA GLY A 119 -16.09 7.79 -34.49
C GLY A 119 -15.04 8.86 -34.09
N TRP A 120 -14.91 9.16 -32.80
CA TRP A 120 -13.95 10.13 -32.25
C TRP A 120 -12.58 9.48 -32.00
N THR A 121 -12.01 8.88 -33.05
CA THR A 121 -10.80 8.04 -32.98
C THR A 121 -9.61 8.79 -32.38
N SER A 122 -9.40 10.06 -32.73
CA SER A 122 -8.29 10.85 -32.19
C SER A 122 -8.36 11.01 -30.68
N LEU A 123 -9.55 11.22 -30.12
CA LEU A 123 -9.75 11.38 -28.68
C LEU A 123 -9.60 10.04 -27.95
N ALA A 124 -10.11 8.95 -28.54
CA ALA A 124 -9.93 7.60 -28.03
C ALA A 124 -8.43 7.22 -27.95
N LEU A 125 -7.67 7.52 -29.01
CA LEU A 125 -6.23 7.26 -29.06
C LEU A 125 -5.44 8.14 -28.09
N ALA A 126 -5.82 9.41 -27.91
CA ALA A 126 -5.15 10.30 -26.95
C ALA A 126 -5.31 9.79 -25.50
N ILE A 127 -6.55 9.48 -25.08
CA ILE A 127 -6.81 8.98 -23.71
C ILE A 127 -6.22 7.58 -23.52
N GLY A 128 -6.44 6.69 -24.49
CA GLY A 128 -5.91 5.33 -24.45
C GLY A 128 -4.38 5.29 -24.41
N GLY A 129 -3.72 6.12 -25.22
CA GLY A 129 -2.26 6.25 -25.22
C GLY A 129 -1.74 6.75 -23.88
N MET A 130 -2.37 7.78 -23.30
CA MET A 130 -2.04 8.27 -21.96
C MET A 130 -2.19 7.16 -20.90
N LEU A 131 -3.28 6.38 -20.94
CA LEU A 131 -3.49 5.25 -20.05
C LEU A 131 -2.36 4.21 -20.17
N VAL A 132 -1.99 3.84 -21.39
CA VAL A 132 -0.91 2.87 -21.63
C VAL A 132 0.41 3.37 -21.03
N VAL A 133 0.75 4.65 -21.21
CA VAL A 133 1.96 5.25 -20.62
C VAL A 133 1.93 5.17 -19.09
N LEU A 134 0.82 5.58 -18.45
CA LEU A 134 0.68 5.50 -17.00
C LEU A 134 0.80 4.05 -16.49
N GLN A 135 0.22 3.10 -17.21
CA GLN A 135 0.29 1.69 -16.82
C GLN A 135 1.67 1.08 -17.02
N VAL A 136 2.41 1.47 -18.05
CA VAL A 136 3.82 1.06 -18.23
C VAL A 136 4.66 1.52 -17.03
N ILE A 137 4.43 2.74 -16.52
CA ILE A 137 5.09 3.24 -15.31
C ILE A 137 4.73 2.35 -14.11
N VAL A 138 3.44 2.02 -13.91
CA VAL A 138 3.00 1.13 -12.82
C VAL A 138 3.62 -0.26 -12.93
N ILE A 139 3.63 -0.86 -14.12
CA ILE A 139 4.15 -2.21 -14.37
C ILE A 139 5.66 -2.28 -14.10
N THR A 140 6.41 -1.24 -14.46
CA THR A 140 7.87 -1.22 -14.35
C THR A 140 8.36 -0.77 -12.98
N THR A 141 7.67 0.18 -12.35
CA THR A 141 8.16 0.87 -11.14
C THR A 141 7.28 0.72 -9.92
N HIS A 142 6.06 0.20 -10.06
CA HIS A 142 4.99 0.28 -9.07
C HIS A 142 4.57 1.71 -8.70
N PHE A 143 5.11 2.75 -9.32
CA PHE A 143 4.64 4.11 -9.09
C PHE A 143 3.25 4.28 -9.69
N CYS A 144 2.26 4.56 -8.84
CA CYS A 144 0.89 4.84 -9.24
C CYS A 144 0.56 6.30 -8.93
N PHE A 145 0.44 7.11 -9.97
CA PHE A 145 0.19 8.55 -9.85
C PHE A 145 -1.06 8.86 -9.01
N LEU A 146 -2.14 8.08 -9.15
CA LEU A 146 -3.36 8.29 -8.37
C LEU A 146 -3.17 7.96 -6.88
N SER A 147 -2.38 6.93 -6.55
CA SER A 147 -2.06 6.61 -5.15
C SER A 147 -1.21 7.71 -4.52
N TRP A 148 -0.32 8.33 -5.30
CA TRP A 148 0.46 9.49 -4.85
C TRP A 148 -0.42 10.73 -4.61
N ILE A 149 -1.37 11.02 -5.52
CA ILE A 149 -2.37 12.09 -5.30
C ILE A 149 -3.21 11.79 -4.05
N TYR A 150 -3.67 10.56 -3.88
CA TYR A 150 -4.44 10.15 -2.71
C TYR A 150 -3.65 10.39 -1.42
N GLU A 151 -2.38 10.00 -1.37
CA GLU A 151 -1.51 10.28 -0.23
C GLU A 151 -1.38 11.80 0.02
N LEU A 152 -1.13 12.60 -1.02
CA LEU A 152 -1.02 14.05 -0.90
C LEU A 152 -2.30 14.68 -0.34
N PHE A 153 -3.46 14.23 -0.84
CA PHE A 153 -4.76 14.67 -0.38
C PHE A 153 -5.03 14.29 1.08
N MET A 154 -4.73 13.05 1.46
CA MET A 154 -4.91 12.59 2.85
C MET A 154 -3.97 13.30 3.82
N ARG A 155 -2.75 13.63 3.39
CA ARG A 155 -1.82 14.49 4.14
C ARG A 155 -2.39 15.90 4.33
N ALA A 156 -2.95 16.50 3.27
CA ALA A 156 -3.59 17.82 3.35
C ALA A 156 -4.79 17.83 4.32
N LEU A 157 -5.52 16.71 4.43
CA LEU A 157 -6.64 16.56 5.36
C LEU A 157 -6.22 16.18 6.81
N HIS A 158 -4.92 16.11 7.13
CA HIS A 158 -4.41 15.61 8.42
C HIS A 158 -4.92 14.21 8.81
N LYS A 159 -5.44 13.44 7.86
CA LYS A 159 -5.91 12.05 8.06
C LYS A 159 -4.85 11.01 7.73
N TRP A 160 -3.67 11.45 7.32
CA TRP A 160 -2.50 10.61 7.14
C TRP A 160 -1.62 10.75 8.38
N GLN A 161 -1.73 9.81 9.33
CA GLN A 161 -0.88 9.81 10.51
C GLN A 161 0.54 9.46 10.10
N LEU A 162 1.36 10.50 9.93
CA LEU A 162 2.80 10.37 9.79
C LEU A 162 3.37 9.92 11.15
N PRO A 163 4.57 9.30 11.15
CA PRO A 163 5.30 9.15 12.39
C PRO A 163 5.46 10.53 13.05
N LEU A 164 5.27 10.60 14.36
CA LEU A 164 5.54 11.78 15.17
C LEU A 164 6.97 12.27 14.93
N THR A 165 7.18 13.58 15.03
CA THR A 165 8.55 14.09 15.05
C THR A 165 9.27 13.61 16.32
N PRO A 166 10.62 13.57 16.33
CA PRO A 166 11.38 13.27 17.54
C PRO A 166 10.97 14.17 18.73
N GLU A 167 10.69 15.45 18.50
CA GLU A 167 10.24 16.36 19.55
C GLU A 167 8.86 15.95 20.11
N GLU A 168 7.89 15.67 19.25
CA GLU A 168 6.53 15.25 19.64
C GLU A 168 6.56 13.90 20.37
N ALA A 169 7.33 12.93 19.86
CA ALA A 169 7.55 11.65 20.52
C ALA A 169 8.17 11.84 21.92
N GLY A 170 9.13 12.76 22.05
CA GLY A 170 9.72 13.14 23.34
C GLY A 170 8.70 13.72 24.32
N GLU A 171 7.78 14.57 23.87
CA GLU A 171 6.72 15.11 24.73
C GLU A 171 5.75 14.03 25.23
N HIS A 172 5.34 13.10 24.35
CA HIS A 172 4.53 11.96 24.76
C HIS A 172 5.27 11.05 25.76
N LEU A 173 6.58 10.83 25.57
CA LEU A 173 7.40 10.06 26.52
C LEU A 173 7.44 10.74 27.90
N LYS A 174 7.62 12.07 27.96
CA LYS A 174 7.58 12.84 29.22
C LYS A 174 6.23 12.76 29.92
N GLN A 175 5.14 12.60 29.16
CA GLN A 175 3.78 12.41 29.67
C GLN A 175 3.50 10.97 30.12
N GLY A 176 4.49 10.07 30.03
CA GLY A 176 4.38 8.68 30.47
C GLY A 176 3.86 7.71 29.41
N ALA A 177 3.94 8.07 28.12
CA ALA A 177 3.59 7.14 27.05
C ALA A 177 4.48 5.89 27.07
N LEU A 178 3.86 4.73 26.87
CA LEU A 178 4.54 3.45 26.79
C LEU A 178 5.20 3.30 25.42
N LEU A 179 6.52 3.18 25.42
CA LEU A 179 7.29 2.91 24.22
C LEU A 179 7.24 1.41 23.90
N VAL A 180 6.81 1.06 22.68
CA VAL A 180 6.65 -0.32 22.24
C VAL A 180 7.50 -0.56 21.01
N ASP A 181 8.47 -1.46 21.15
CA ASP A 181 9.31 -1.93 20.05
C ASP A 181 8.61 -3.08 19.33
N VAL A 182 8.26 -2.88 18.07
CA VAL A 182 7.55 -3.89 17.27
C VAL A 182 8.47 -4.75 16.39
N ARG A 183 9.78 -4.71 16.65
CA ARG A 183 10.77 -5.59 16.01
C ARG A 183 10.76 -6.99 16.61
N SER A 184 11.54 -7.89 16.01
CA SER A 184 11.69 -9.25 16.54
C SER A 184 12.38 -9.25 17.92
N PRO A 185 12.15 -10.27 18.77
CA PRO A 185 12.82 -10.37 20.06
C PRO A 185 14.35 -10.41 19.95
N VAL A 186 14.87 -10.97 18.86
CA VAL A 186 16.31 -11.04 18.57
C VAL A 186 16.89 -9.66 18.25
N GLU A 187 16.16 -8.80 17.55
CA GLU A 187 16.58 -7.41 17.32
C GLU A 187 16.53 -6.63 18.63
N PHE A 188 15.47 -6.79 19.41
CA PHE A 188 15.28 -6.13 20.70
C PHE A 188 16.39 -6.50 21.69
N SER A 189 16.73 -7.78 21.81
CA SER A 189 17.77 -8.25 22.74
C SER A 189 19.17 -7.74 22.40
N LYS A 190 19.44 -7.40 21.13
CA LYS A 190 20.72 -6.83 20.70
C LYS A 190 20.85 -5.37 21.11
N ALA A 191 19.80 -4.59 20.90
CA ALA A 191 19.72 -3.19 21.30
C ALA A 191 18.27 -2.69 21.19
N HIS A 192 17.83 -1.90 22.16
CA HIS A 192 16.51 -1.27 22.18
C HIS A 192 16.57 0.04 22.96
N LEU A 193 15.53 0.88 22.80
CA LEU A 193 15.40 2.11 23.57
C LEU A 193 15.06 1.80 25.03
N PRO A 194 15.60 2.55 26.01
CA PRO A 194 15.27 2.36 27.42
C PRO A 194 13.77 2.38 27.68
N ASN A 195 13.32 1.55 28.62
CA ASN A 195 11.91 1.42 29.03
C ASN A 195 10.95 0.95 27.92
N ALA A 196 11.47 0.57 26.74
CA ALA A 196 10.65 -0.02 25.70
C ALA A 196 10.21 -1.44 26.07
N VAL A 197 8.96 -1.78 25.74
CA VAL A 197 8.45 -3.16 25.79
C VAL A 197 8.47 -3.74 24.38
N ASN A 198 8.98 -4.97 24.22
CA ASN A 198 8.95 -5.63 22.92
C ASN A 198 7.63 -6.34 22.71
N ILE A 199 6.89 -5.97 21.67
CA ILE A 199 5.74 -6.72 21.16
C ILE A 199 5.89 -6.78 19.64
N PRO A 200 6.45 -7.88 19.09
CA PRO A 200 6.67 -8.02 17.66
C PRO A 200 5.39 -7.73 16.87
N VAL A 201 5.53 -7.08 15.71
CA VAL A 201 4.40 -6.66 14.86
C VAL A 201 3.42 -7.81 14.55
N ASP A 202 3.94 -9.03 14.43
CA ASP A 202 3.15 -10.23 14.16
C ASP A 202 2.32 -10.68 15.36
N ASP A 203 2.79 -10.39 16.58
CA ASP A 203 2.15 -10.76 17.84
C ASP A 203 1.21 -9.67 18.40
N ILE A 204 1.18 -8.47 17.79
CA ILE A 204 0.38 -7.33 18.25
C ILE A 204 -1.09 -7.70 18.45
N ASP A 205 -1.69 -8.43 17.54
CA ASP A 205 -3.12 -8.79 17.64
C ASP A 205 -3.40 -9.66 18.89
N ALA A 206 -2.48 -10.58 19.21
CA ALA A 206 -2.61 -11.49 20.35
C ALA A 206 -2.21 -10.86 21.70
N GLN A 207 -1.31 -9.89 21.67
CA GLN A 207 -0.70 -9.31 22.88
C GLN A 207 -1.14 -7.86 23.15
N SER A 208 -2.02 -7.29 22.33
CA SER A 208 -2.47 -5.89 22.45
C SER A 208 -3.19 -5.58 23.77
N GLU A 209 -3.86 -6.55 24.39
CA GLU A 209 -4.64 -6.31 25.62
C GLU A 209 -3.81 -5.73 26.77
N GLN A 210 -2.52 -6.08 26.88
CA GLN A 210 -1.63 -5.52 27.92
C GLN A 210 -1.29 -4.03 27.72
N LEU A 211 -1.63 -3.49 26.54
CA LEU A 211 -1.43 -2.10 26.17
C LEU A 211 -2.67 -1.24 26.48
N ARG A 212 -3.83 -1.83 26.84
CA ARG A 212 -5.06 -1.07 27.05
C ARG A 212 -4.92 -0.05 28.18
N GLY A 213 -5.55 1.11 28.01
CA GLY A 213 -5.55 2.19 28.98
C GLY A 213 -4.23 2.96 29.09
N LYS A 214 -3.28 2.73 28.17
CA LYS A 214 -2.01 3.45 28.08
C LYS A 214 -1.96 4.24 26.77
N THR A 215 -1.27 5.38 26.80
CA THR A 215 -0.80 6.07 25.60
C THR A 215 0.37 5.28 25.03
N ILE A 216 0.33 4.92 23.74
CA ILE A 216 1.28 3.99 23.12
C ILE A 216 2.10 4.72 22.05
N LEU A 217 3.42 4.59 22.11
CA LEU A 217 4.36 5.02 21.07
C LEU A 217 5.01 3.79 20.43
N LEU A 218 4.66 3.52 19.19
CA LEU A 218 5.18 2.38 18.43
C LEU A 218 6.45 2.79 17.70
N TYR A 219 7.52 2.02 17.81
CA TYR A 219 8.69 2.22 16.96
C TYR A 219 9.23 0.89 16.45
N CYS A 220 10.03 0.96 15.39
CA CYS A 220 10.77 -0.20 14.92
C CYS A 220 12.12 0.20 14.33
N ALA A 221 12.75 -0.69 13.56
CA ALA A 221 14.06 -0.40 12.97
C ALA A 221 14.00 0.76 11.98
N SER A 222 12.95 0.76 11.13
CA SER A 222 12.84 1.61 9.92
C SER A 222 11.51 2.36 9.81
N GLY A 223 10.67 2.35 10.85
CA GLY A 223 9.31 2.91 10.86
C GLY A 223 8.22 2.10 10.13
N MET A 224 8.56 1.12 9.29
CA MET A 224 7.55 0.34 8.55
C MET A 224 6.68 -0.50 9.48
N ARG A 225 7.30 -1.32 10.34
CA ARG A 225 6.57 -2.23 11.23
C ARG A 225 5.73 -1.49 12.26
N SER A 226 6.16 -0.31 12.70
CA SER A 226 5.38 0.52 13.62
C SER A 226 4.13 1.10 12.96
N GLN A 227 4.14 1.41 11.64
CA GLN A 227 2.91 1.75 10.91
C GLN A 227 1.98 0.55 10.72
N ILE A 228 2.53 -0.65 10.48
CA ILE A 228 1.73 -1.88 10.45
C ILE A 228 1.01 -2.05 11.81
N ALA A 229 1.75 -1.96 12.90
CA ALA A 229 1.24 -2.09 14.26
C ALA A 229 0.24 -0.99 14.62
N LEU A 230 0.46 0.25 14.17
CA LEU A 230 -0.47 1.36 14.34
C LEU A 230 -1.82 1.02 13.73
N GLY A 231 -1.83 0.57 12.48
CA GLY A 231 -3.06 0.16 11.80
C GLY A 231 -3.74 -1.06 12.46
N LYS A 232 -2.97 -2.01 13.03
CA LYS A 232 -3.54 -3.12 13.80
C LYS A 232 -4.25 -2.62 15.07
N LEU A 233 -3.57 -1.81 15.88
CA LEU A 233 -4.13 -1.29 17.14
C LEU A 233 -5.31 -0.34 16.91
N GLN A 234 -5.31 0.44 15.83
CA GLN A 234 -6.46 1.27 15.45
C GLN A 234 -7.70 0.45 15.12
N ARG A 235 -7.55 -0.70 14.43
CA ARG A 235 -8.69 -1.61 14.18
C ARG A 235 -9.24 -2.25 15.45
N LEU A 236 -8.43 -2.32 16.50
CA LEU A 236 -8.82 -2.76 17.83
C LEU A 236 -9.33 -1.60 18.72
N GLU A 237 -9.55 -0.42 18.12
CA GLU A 237 -10.10 0.77 18.77
C GLU A 237 -9.26 1.30 19.95
N PHE A 238 -7.93 1.18 19.85
CA PHE A 238 -7.04 1.82 20.82
C PHE A 238 -7.09 3.35 20.66
N PRO A 239 -7.44 4.10 21.72
CA PRO A 239 -7.72 5.52 21.62
C PRO A 239 -6.46 6.38 21.44
N GLU A 240 -5.33 5.96 22.02
CA GLU A 240 -4.10 6.75 22.08
C GLU A 240 -2.90 5.93 21.61
N VAL A 241 -2.80 5.73 20.30
CA VAL A 241 -1.67 5.04 19.68
C VAL A 241 -1.04 5.91 18.60
N TYR A 242 0.27 6.04 18.65
CA TYR A 242 1.05 6.89 17.76
C TYR A 242 2.24 6.10 17.20
N ASP A 243 2.60 6.38 15.95
CA ASP A 243 3.84 5.89 15.36
C ASP A 243 4.97 6.87 15.70
N ALA A 244 6.02 6.41 16.37
CA ALA A 244 7.24 7.15 16.67
C ALA A 244 8.36 6.87 15.64
N GLY A 245 8.11 5.99 14.67
CA GLY A 245 8.97 5.79 13.50
C GLY A 245 10.22 4.95 13.74
N GLU A 246 11.36 5.48 13.31
CA GLU A 246 12.65 4.78 13.25
C GLU A 246 13.40 4.88 14.59
N MET A 247 13.88 3.74 15.12
CA MET A 247 14.66 3.69 16.37
C MET A 247 15.82 4.69 16.38
N LYS A 248 16.52 4.85 15.26
CA LYS A 248 17.66 5.76 15.13
C LYS A 248 17.29 7.22 15.38
N GLN A 249 16.09 7.62 15.02
CA GLN A 249 15.59 8.99 15.19
C GLN A 249 15.17 9.27 16.63
N LEU A 250 14.83 8.22 17.38
CA LEU A 250 14.44 8.30 18.79
C LEU A 250 15.61 8.13 19.76
N ASN A 251 16.77 7.72 19.25
CA ASN A 251 17.96 7.44 20.04
C ASN A 251 18.49 8.75 20.66
N GLY A 252 18.32 8.93 21.97
CA GLY A 252 18.64 10.16 22.70
C GLY A 252 17.44 10.84 23.38
N LEU A 253 16.20 10.48 23.03
CA LEU A 253 14.99 11.00 23.68
C LEU A 253 14.60 10.18 24.92
N ALA A 254 14.79 8.86 24.87
CA ALA A 254 14.43 7.93 25.94
C ALA A 254 15.45 7.89 27.10
N SER A 255 16.43 8.80 27.09
CA SER A 255 17.48 8.94 28.11
C SER A 255 17.20 10.09 29.10
N ALA A 256 16.09 10.81 28.93
CA ALA A 256 15.64 11.94 29.75
C ALA A 256 14.47 11.52 30.65
#